data_AF-A0AAW0BI53-F1
#
_entry.id   AF-A0AAW0BI53-F1
#
_cell.length_a   1.000
_cell.length_b   1.000
_cell.length_c   1.000
_cell.angle_alpha   90.00
_cell.angle_beta   90.00
_cell.angle_gamma   90.00
#
_symmetry.space_group_name_H-M   'P 1'
#
loop_
_entity.id
_entity.type
_entity.pdbx_description
1 polymer ?
#
loop_
_entity_poly.entity_id
_entity_poly.type
_entity_poly.pdbx_seq_one_letter_code
_entity_poly.pdbx_strand_id
1 'polypeptide(L)'
;MEFLSDSGRSMVYYAEQYTESDYYDMVARAFLRAISHRSKEYWDDISHSSPLRWTTWDFLSTRISLTKVIDMIAWSVESPSTELLVALDEFDVYTFAAGTFNWEGSWSLCKWTTIIERAKSHSTRIPQTFINKIESFLQSFCIGSPRIPAKIWEAVADIEMAIYTGFRVVLWPEILGINNFRRDTDLIYFFPADRIPSTSWSLATITPKTARKVAMLLSSLYSFSLVLDVYVIKDIHSDTYESVRHYPEKTAELYALKQLVAGRREEMGLVPFSCTPFNPDGSSVSIGSVPGPSESPSTSRTCHVM
;
A
#
# COMPACT_ATOMS: atom_id res chain seq x y z
N MET A 1 1.40 41.83 25.01
CA MET A 1 0.59 42.17 23.83
C MET A 1 0.81 43.63 23.43
N GLU A 2 2.05 44.10 23.48
CA GLU A 2 2.42 45.53 23.38
C GLU A 2 3.22 45.83 22.09
N PHE A 3 3.68 44.78 21.40
CA PHE A 3 4.51 44.89 20.19
C PHE A 3 3.69 45.11 18.91
N LEU A 4 2.39 44.80 18.93
CA LEU A 4 1.49 44.94 17.78
C LEU A 4 0.76 46.31 17.75
N SER A 5 0.90 47.12 18.80
CA SER A 5 0.15 48.37 18.99
C SER A 5 0.92 49.62 18.56
N ASP A 6 2.22 49.50 18.27
CA ASP A 6 3.06 50.62 17.89
C ASP A 6 3.10 50.76 16.36
N SER A 7 2.15 51.52 15.81
CA SER A 7 2.04 51.82 14.38
C SER A 7 3.23 52.58 13.81
N GLY A 8 4.08 53.19 14.66
CA GLY A 8 5.33 53.85 14.25
C GLY A 8 6.49 52.87 14.07
N ARG A 9 6.45 51.71 14.73
CA ARG A 9 7.41 50.62 14.58
C ARG A 9 6.94 49.50 13.65
N SER A 10 5.65 49.45 13.33
CA SER A 10 5.05 48.37 12.53
C SER A 10 5.17 48.53 11.00
N MET A 11 5.70 49.65 10.49
CA MET A 11 5.75 49.93 9.04
C MET A 11 7.05 49.55 8.33
N VAL A 12 8.03 48.99 9.05
CA VAL A 12 9.20 48.39 8.42
C VAL A 12 9.48 47.05 9.10
N TYR A 13 8.55 46.12 8.97
CA TYR A 13 8.99 44.72 9.03
C TYR A 13 9.91 44.55 7.83
N TYR A 14 11.22 44.50 8.09
CA TYR A 14 12.20 43.91 7.17
C TYR A 14 11.81 42.44 6.98
N ALA A 15 10.74 42.19 6.23
CA ALA A 15 10.55 40.91 5.60
C ALA A 15 11.67 40.84 4.57
N GLU A 16 12.62 39.94 4.80
CA GLU A 16 13.65 39.64 3.83
C GLU A 16 12.96 39.39 2.49
N GLN A 17 13.33 40.17 1.47
CA GLN A 17 12.73 40.04 0.15
C GLN A 17 13.28 38.77 -0.50
N TYR A 18 12.54 37.68 -0.36
CA TYR A 18 12.83 36.45 -1.07
C TYR A 18 12.35 36.56 -2.52
N THR A 19 13.15 36.04 -3.45
CA THR A 19 12.62 35.78 -4.78
C THR A 19 11.57 34.67 -4.71
N GLU A 20 10.72 34.57 -5.74
CA GLU A 20 9.76 33.47 -5.83
C GLU A 20 10.47 32.10 -5.81
N SER A 21 11.63 32.00 -6.45
CA SER A 21 12.49 30.81 -6.41
C SER A 21 12.96 30.47 -4.99
N ASP A 22 13.47 31.46 -4.25
CA ASP A 22 13.95 31.25 -2.87
C ASP A 22 12.80 30.80 -1.95
N TYR A 23 11.61 31.38 -2.16
CA TYR A 23 10.41 30.99 -1.42
C TYR A 23 10.05 29.52 -1.67
N TYR A 24 9.99 29.07 -2.92
CA TYR A 24 9.65 27.68 -3.22
C TYR A 24 10.74 26.69 -2.79
N ASP A 25 12.01 27.07 -2.87
CA ASP A 25 13.10 26.28 -2.31
C ASP A 25 12.89 26.06 -0.81
N MET A 26 12.64 27.15 -0.07
CA MET A 26 12.37 27.10 1.37
C MET A 26 11.16 26.25 1.72
N VAL A 27 10.05 26.38 0.98
CA VAL A 27 8.82 25.61 1.21
C VAL A 27 9.07 24.12 0.96
N ALA A 28 9.68 23.77 -0.17
CA ALA A 28 10.01 22.39 -0.51
C ALA A 28 10.94 21.77 0.53
N ARG A 29 11.99 22.49 0.92
CA ARG A 29 12.95 22.07 1.94
C ARG A 29 12.30 21.88 3.30
N ALA A 30 11.45 22.82 3.73
CA ALA A 30 10.74 22.73 5.01
C ALA A 30 9.83 21.50 5.06
N PHE A 31 9.11 21.22 3.97
CA PHE A 31 8.28 20.04 3.83
C PHE A 31 9.11 18.75 3.91
N LEU A 32 10.18 18.63 3.13
CA LEU A 32 11.04 17.44 3.12
C LEU A 32 11.72 17.19 4.47
N ARG A 33 12.20 18.25 5.14
CA ARG A 33 12.78 18.16 6.49
C ARG A 33 11.76 17.72 7.53
N ALA A 34 10.53 18.22 7.43
CA ALA A 34 9.46 17.81 8.34
C ALA A 34 9.16 16.31 8.21
N ILE A 35 9.20 15.76 6.99
CA ILE A 35 9.09 14.32 6.75
C ILE A 35 10.30 13.58 7.32
N SER A 36 11.51 14.00 6.99
CA SER A 36 12.76 13.37 7.46
C SER A 36 12.83 13.30 9.00
N HIS A 37 12.41 14.36 9.68
CA HIS A 37 12.33 14.37 11.14
C HIS A 37 11.40 13.28 11.68
N ARG A 38 10.24 13.07 11.05
CA ARG A 38 9.31 12.00 11.41
C ARG A 38 9.81 10.62 11.06
N SER A 39 10.66 10.48 10.06
CA SER A 39 11.23 9.19 9.70
C SER A 39 11.99 8.58 10.86
N LYS A 40 12.73 9.39 11.62
CA LYS A 40 13.43 8.90 12.81
C LYS A 40 12.45 8.33 13.84
N GLU A 41 11.41 9.08 14.19
CA GLU A 41 10.37 8.64 15.13
C GLU A 41 9.65 7.37 14.63
N TYR A 42 9.37 7.33 13.32
CA TYR A 42 8.74 6.20 12.65
C TYR A 42 9.57 4.92 12.78
N TRP A 43 10.88 4.99 12.53
CA TRP A 43 11.79 3.85 12.67
C TRP A 43 12.01 3.41 14.12
N ASP A 44 12.03 4.36 15.06
CA ASP A 44 12.09 4.06 16.49
C ASP A 44 10.82 3.31 16.94
N ASP A 45 9.64 3.75 16.47
CA ASP A 45 8.36 3.11 16.83
C ASP A 45 8.19 1.71 16.26
N ILE A 46 8.64 1.48 15.02
CA ILE A 46 8.72 0.14 14.42
C ILE A 46 9.55 -0.78 15.33
N SER A 47 10.68 -0.27 15.83
CA SER A 47 11.61 -1.04 16.66
C SER A 47 11.01 -1.37 18.03
N HIS A 48 10.14 -0.52 18.56
CA HIS A 48 9.52 -0.68 19.88
C HIS A 48 8.07 -1.19 19.86
N SER A 49 7.49 -1.44 18.68
CA SER A 49 6.09 -1.85 18.50
C SER A 49 5.10 -0.92 19.23
N SER A 50 5.47 0.36 19.38
CA SER A 50 4.64 1.38 20.01
C SER A 50 3.73 2.01 18.96
N PRO A 51 2.42 2.19 19.23
CA PRO A 51 1.54 2.89 18.30
C PRO A 51 1.90 4.38 18.28
N LEU A 52 2.38 4.84 17.13
CA LEU A 52 2.72 6.24 16.90
C LEU A 52 1.46 7.11 17.09
N ARG A 53 1.56 8.21 17.83
CA ARG A 53 0.50 9.22 17.86
C ARG A 53 0.68 10.14 16.65
N TRP A 54 0.05 9.78 15.53
CA TRP A 54 0.08 10.51 14.25
C TRP A 54 -0.60 11.90 14.28
N THR A 55 -0.95 12.44 15.45
CA THR A 55 -1.77 13.65 15.63
C THR A 55 -1.18 14.94 15.04
N THR A 56 0.06 14.90 14.54
CA THR A 56 0.71 16.07 13.93
C THR A 56 0.82 15.95 12.40
N TRP A 57 0.44 14.81 11.81
CA TRP A 57 0.50 14.62 10.36
C TRP A 57 -0.60 15.40 9.63
N ASP A 58 -1.72 15.63 10.31
CA ASP A 58 -2.89 16.40 9.88
C ASP A 58 -2.54 17.75 9.24
N PHE A 59 -1.47 18.41 9.67
CA PHE A 59 -1.09 19.74 9.17
C PHE A 59 -0.27 19.70 7.86
N LEU A 60 0.59 18.71 7.70
CA LEU A 60 1.51 18.64 6.55
C LEU A 60 0.89 17.89 5.36
N SER A 61 0.15 16.82 5.61
CA SER A 61 -0.49 16.00 4.58
C SER A 61 -1.69 16.69 3.91
N THR A 62 -2.41 17.56 4.62
CA THR A 62 -3.64 18.18 4.10
C THR A 62 -3.42 19.32 3.09
N ARG A 63 -2.19 19.85 2.96
CA ARG A 63 -1.94 21.05 2.14
C ARG A 63 -0.96 20.85 0.99
N ILE A 64 0.06 20.01 1.16
CA ILE A 64 1.16 19.87 0.20
C ILE A 64 1.39 18.38 -0.09
N SER A 65 1.18 17.96 -1.34
CA SER A 65 1.50 16.60 -1.79
C SER A 65 2.93 16.54 -2.33
N LEU A 66 3.56 15.36 -2.29
CA LEU A 66 4.90 15.16 -2.85
C LEU A 66 4.95 15.54 -4.34
N THR A 67 3.89 15.28 -5.11
CA THR A 67 3.80 15.73 -6.50
C THR A 67 3.93 17.25 -6.62
N LYS A 68 3.23 18.01 -5.76
CA LYS A 68 3.34 19.48 -5.74
C LYS A 68 4.75 19.93 -5.39
N VAL A 69 5.43 19.26 -4.46
CA VAL A 69 6.81 19.59 -4.09
C VAL A 69 7.75 19.37 -5.25
N ILE A 70 7.64 18.23 -5.95
CA ILE A 70 8.44 17.96 -7.13
C ILE A 70 8.14 18.96 -8.25
N ASP A 71 6.89 19.35 -8.43
CA ASP A 71 6.51 20.39 -9.39
C ASP A 71 7.11 21.75 -9.03
N MET A 72 7.04 22.14 -7.75
CA MET A 72 7.64 23.39 -7.26
C MET A 72 9.14 23.42 -7.54
N ILE A 73 9.86 22.32 -7.24
CA ILE A 73 11.30 22.22 -7.48
C ILE A 73 11.61 22.24 -8.98
N ALA A 74 10.81 21.54 -9.79
CA ALA A 74 11.02 21.43 -11.22
C ALA A 74 10.81 22.77 -11.95
N TRP A 75 9.72 23.47 -11.63
CA TRP A 75 9.23 24.61 -12.42
C TRP A 75 9.51 25.97 -11.79
N SER A 76 9.55 26.05 -10.47
CA SER A 76 9.56 27.32 -9.75
C SER A 76 10.87 27.62 -9.03
N VAL A 77 11.74 26.62 -8.85
CA VAL A 77 13.09 26.80 -8.30
C VAL A 77 14.09 26.93 -9.46
N GLU A 78 14.70 28.10 -9.59
CA GLU A 78 15.69 28.38 -10.65
C GLU A 78 16.97 27.57 -10.44
N SER A 79 17.48 27.56 -9.22
CA SER A 79 18.66 26.80 -8.78
C SER A 79 18.42 26.22 -7.39
N PRO A 80 18.26 24.89 -7.25
CA PRO A 80 18.07 24.26 -5.95
C PRO A 80 19.23 24.55 -4.99
N SER A 81 18.91 24.93 -3.76
CA SER A 81 19.89 25.09 -2.69
C SER A 81 20.53 23.77 -2.32
N THR A 82 21.76 23.82 -1.78
CA THR A 82 22.44 22.61 -1.28
C THR A 82 21.60 21.91 -0.22
N GLU A 83 20.92 22.67 0.65
CA GLU A 83 20.07 22.10 1.68
C GLU A 83 18.81 21.43 1.14
N LEU A 84 18.24 21.93 0.04
CA LEU A 84 17.11 21.29 -0.64
C LEU A 84 17.55 19.95 -1.26
N LEU A 85 18.72 19.91 -1.90
CA LEU A 85 19.28 18.68 -2.46
C LEU A 85 19.55 17.63 -1.36
N VAL A 86 20.14 18.05 -0.23
CA VAL A 86 20.31 17.18 0.94
C VAL A 86 18.97 16.67 1.47
N ALA A 87 17.95 17.53 1.55
CA ALA A 87 16.63 17.12 2.03
C ALA A 87 15.95 16.11 1.08
N LEU A 88 16.18 16.20 -0.23
CA LEU A 88 15.75 15.18 -1.20
C LEU A 88 16.52 13.87 -0.98
N ASP A 89 17.83 13.94 -0.75
CA ASP A 89 18.66 12.76 -0.48
C ASP A 89 18.31 12.06 0.81
N GLU A 90 17.89 12.79 1.83
CA GLU A 90 17.45 12.23 3.12
C GLU A 90 15.98 11.81 3.12
N PHE A 91 15.23 12.09 2.05
CA PHE A 91 13.83 11.72 1.95
C PHE A 91 13.63 10.21 2.18
N ASP A 92 12.65 9.91 3.03
CA ASP A 92 12.23 8.55 3.35
C ASP A 92 10.82 8.31 2.78
N VAL A 93 10.83 7.54 1.70
CA VAL A 93 9.62 7.15 0.97
C VAL A 93 8.66 6.30 1.82
N TYR A 94 9.17 5.48 2.75
CA TYR A 94 8.36 4.55 3.53
C TYR A 94 7.57 5.28 4.62
N THR A 95 8.23 6.19 5.33
CA THR A 95 7.57 7.06 6.32
C THR A 95 6.48 7.91 5.66
N PHE A 96 6.80 8.53 4.53
CA PHE A 96 5.81 9.30 3.77
C PHE A 96 4.65 8.43 3.28
N ALA A 97 4.94 7.21 2.83
CA ALA A 97 3.94 6.24 2.40
C ALA A 97 2.99 5.84 3.53
N ALA A 98 3.52 5.43 4.68
CA ALA A 98 2.70 5.13 5.85
C ALA A 98 1.79 6.32 6.19
N GLY A 99 2.32 7.54 6.16
CA GLY A 99 1.53 8.70 6.52
C GLY A 99 0.42 9.08 5.57
N THR A 100 0.70 9.00 4.27
CA THR A 100 -0.32 9.26 3.25
C THR A 100 -1.38 8.15 3.22
N PHE A 101 -0.99 6.90 3.39
CA PHE A 101 -1.93 5.77 3.44
C PHE A 101 -2.89 5.87 4.63
N ASN A 102 -2.35 6.03 5.85
CA ASN A 102 -3.15 6.03 7.08
C ASN A 102 -4.04 7.28 7.21
N TRP A 103 -3.67 8.40 6.59
CA TRP A 103 -4.41 9.65 6.71
C TRP A 103 -5.41 9.89 5.58
N GLU A 104 -4.98 9.78 4.32
CA GLU A 104 -5.85 10.08 3.17
C GLU A 104 -6.80 8.91 2.86
N GLY A 105 -6.45 7.69 3.29
CA GLY A 105 -7.21 6.47 3.00
C GLY A 105 -7.40 6.22 1.49
N SER A 106 -6.57 6.87 0.66
CA SER A 106 -6.48 6.69 -0.78
C SER A 106 -5.01 6.70 -1.19
N TRP A 107 -4.47 5.51 -1.44
CA TRP A 107 -3.20 5.35 -2.13
C TRP A 107 -3.46 5.52 -3.64
N SER A 108 -2.56 6.16 -4.38
CA SER A 108 -2.63 6.15 -5.85
C SER A 108 -1.22 6.12 -6.40
N LEU A 109 -0.78 4.98 -6.93
CA LEU A 109 0.56 4.90 -7.52
C LEU A 109 0.70 5.65 -8.82
N CYS A 110 -0.40 5.96 -9.53
CA CYS A 110 -0.35 6.84 -10.70
C CYS A 110 0.29 8.19 -10.34
N LYS A 111 0.08 8.69 -9.11
CA LYS A 111 0.76 9.91 -8.63
C LYS A 111 2.27 9.68 -8.46
N TRP A 112 2.68 8.50 -8.02
CA TRP A 112 4.09 8.14 -7.79
C TRP A 112 4.87 7.89 -9.09
N THR A 113 4.27 7.23 -10.09
CA THR A 113 4.90 7.09 -11.41
C THR A 113 5.09 8.45 -12.07
N THR A 114 4.08 9.33 -12.00
CA THR A 114 4.20 10.72 -12.47
C THR A 114 5.27 11.49 -11.70
N ILE A 115 5.40 11.30 -10.38
CA ILE A 115 6.48 11.89 -9.59
C ILE A 115 7.85 11.48 -10.15
N ILE A 116 8.06 10.19 -10.43
CA ILE A 116 9.35 9.71 -10.98
C ILE A 116 9.58 10.25 -12.38
N GLU A 117 8.59 10.19 -13.27
CA GLU A 117 8.71 10.71 -14.63
C GLU A 117 9.10 12.18 -14.65
N ARG A 118 8.46 12.99 -13.79
CA ARG A 118 8.80 14.41 -13.61
C ARG A 118 10.18 14.58 -12.98
N ALA A 119 10.53 13.83 -11.94
CA ALA A 119 11.86 13.90 -11.34
C ALA A 119 12.96 13.58 -12.37
N LYS A 120 12.75 12.57 -13.22
CA LYS A 120 13.66 12.17 -14.30
C LYS A 120 13.79 13.22 -15.39
N SER A 121 12.70 13.88 -15.79
CA SER A 121 12.75 14.96 -16.79
C SER A 121 13.55 16.17 -16.29
N HIS A 122 13.77 16.26 -14.97
CA HIS A 122 14.54 17.32 -14.31
C HIS A 122 15.74 16.77 -13.53
N SER A 123 16.39 15.72 -14.04
CA SER A 123 17.53 15.03 -13.39
C SER A 123 18.75 15.93 -13.09
N THR A 124 18.84 17.10 -13.72
CA THR A 124 19.87 18.11 -13.39
C THR A 124 19.59 18.87 -12.09
N ARG A 125 18.33 18.85 -11.61
CA ARG A 125 17.88 19.55 -10.40
C ARG A 125 17.46 18.60 -9.27
N ILE A 126 17.15 17.35 -9.60
CA ILE A 126 16.74 16.34 -8.63
C ILE A 126 17.83 15.28 -8.49
N PRO A 127 18.31 14.99 -7.27
CA PRO A 127 19.33 13.96 -7.07
C PRO A 127 18.91 12.59 -7.60
N GLN A 128 19.83 11.89 -8.27
CA GLN A 128 19.57 10.54 -8.79
C GLN A 128 19.28 9.53 -7.67
N THR A 129 19.89 9.74 -6.51
CA THR A 129 19.64 9.05 -5.24
C THR A 129 18.18 9.09 -4.83
N PHE A 130 17.53 10.26 -4.89
CA PHE A 130 16.08 10.40 -4.64
C PHE A 130 15.27 9.58 -5.65
N ILE A 131 15.58 9.69 -6.95
CA ILE A 131 14.90 8.93 -8.01
C ILE A 131 15.01 7.43 -7.75
N ASN A 132 16.22 6.93 -7.49
CA ASN A 132 16.48 5.52 -7.23
C ASN A 132 15.71 4.99 -6.02
N LYS A 133 15.56 5.78 -4.94
CA LYS A 133 14.78 5.38 -3.77
C LYS A 133 13.30 5.17 -4.11
N ILE A 134 12.70 6.10 -4.85
CA ILE A 134 11.29 5.96 -5.25
C ILE A 134 11.14 4.81 -6.24
N GLU A 135 12.06 4.64 -7.19
CA GLU A 135 12.02 3.49 -8.10
C GLU A 135 12.11 2.15 -7.37
N SER A 136 13.04 2.03 -6.42
CA SER A 136 13.17 0.83 -5.58
C SER A 136 11.89 0.56 -4.80
N PHE A 137 11.30 1.59 -4.20
CA PHE A 137 9.99 1.49 -3.53
C PHE A 137 8.89 1.02 -4.49
N LEU A 138 8.82 1.56 -5.71
CA LEU A 138 7.82 1.13 -6.69
C LEU A 138 8.07 -0.28 -7.23
N GLN A 139 9.27 -0.83 -7.13
CA GLN A 139 9.55 -2.21 -7.54
C GLN A 139 9.03 -3.23 -6.54
N SER A 140 9.21 -2.99 -5.25
CA SER A 140 8.74 -3.88 -4.18
C SER A 140 8.84 -3.19 -2.82
N PHE A 141 7.84 -3.42 -1.97
CA PHE A 141 7.86 -3.00 -0.58
C PHE A 141 7.05 -3.96 0.28
N CYS A 142 7.32 -3.96 1.58
CA CYS A 142 6.52 -4.68 2.57
C CYS A 142 5.57 -3.72 3.27
N ILE A 143 4.39 -4.20 3.60
CA ILE A 143 3.51 -3.55 4.57
C ILE A 143 3.32 -4.45 5.79
N GLY A 144 3.08 -3.84 6.95
CA GLY A 144 3.00 -4.56 8.20
C GLY A 144 2.14 -3.88 9.26
N SER A 145 1.68 -4.70 10.20
CA SER A 145 0.96 -4.25 11.40
C SER A 145 1.33 -5.14 12.59
N PRO A 146 1.58 -4.57 13.78
CA PRO A 146 1.95 -5.33 14.96
C PRO A 146 0.78 -6.02 15.67
N ARG A 147 -0.49 -5.72 15.32
CA ARG A 147 -1.65 -6.09 16.16
C ARG A 147 -2.72 -6.91 15.45
N ILE A 148 -2.99 -6.69 14.16
CA ILE A 148 -4.17 -7.26 13.50
C ILE A 148 -3.84 -7.74 12.09
N PRO A 149 -3.77 -9.07 11.85
CA PRO A 149 -3.53 -9.64 10.51
C PRO A 149 -4.58 -9.20 9.49
N ALA A 150 -5.86 -9.18 9.88
CA ALA A 150 -6.97 -8.88 8.97
C ALA A 150 -6.89 -7.50 8.30
N LYS A 151 -6.36 -6.48 8.99
CA LYS A 151 -6.21 -5.12 8.45
C LYS A 151 -5.11 -5.00 7.41
N ILE A 152 -4.05 -5.79 7.56
CA ILE A 152 -2.99 -5.85 6.55
C ILE A 152 -3.57 -6.35 5.25
N TRP A 153 -4.48 -7.31 5.30
CA TRP A 153 -5.06 -7.87 4.09
C TRP A 153 -6.01 -6.91 3.38
N GLU A 154 -6.77 -6.10 4.13
CA GLU A 154 -7.49 -4.96 3.56
C GLU A 154 -6.52 -3.95 2.93
N ALA A 155 -5.43 -3.62 3.62
CA ALA A 155 -4.42 -2.69 3.10
C ALA A 155 -3.71 -3.23 1.84
N VAL A 156 -3.36 -4.52 1.80
CA VAL A 156 -2.83 -5.20 0.61
C VAL A 156 -3.80 -5.02 -0.53
N ALA A 157 -5.08 -5.32 -0.28
CA ALA A 157 -6.09 -5.24 -1.32
C ALA A 157 -6.26 -3.82 -1.86
N ASP A 158 -6.37 -2.83 -0.97
CA ASP A 158 -6.48 -1.41 -1.33
C ASP A 158 -5.26 -0.93 -2.11
N ILE A 159 -4.06 -1.28 -1.67
CA ILE A 159 -2.81 -0.88 -2.30
C ILE A 159 -2.69 -1.51 -3.68
N GLU A 160 -2.87 -2.83 -3.82
CA GLU A 160 -2.76 -3.54 -5.10
C GLU A 160 -3.70 -2.96 -6.16
N MET A 161 -4.92 -2.60 -5.76
CA MET A 161 -5.87 -1.96 -6.66
C MET A 161 -5.48 -0.52 -7.02
N ALA A 162 -5.04 0.25 -6.02
CA ALA A 162 -4.51 1.60 -6.18
C ALA A 162 -3.27 1.67 -7.08
N ILE A 163 -2.50 0.57 -7.20
CA ILE A 163 -1.34 0.50 -8.10
C ILE A 163 -1.76 0.69 -9.56
N TYR A 164 -2.87 0.09 -9.97
CA TYR A 164 -3.19 -0.08 -11.39
C TYR A 164 -4.43 0.63 -11.89
N THR A 165 -5.48 0.70 -11.09
CA THR A 165 -6.79 1.12 -11.62
C THR A 165 -7.06 2.60 -11.42
N GLY A 166 -6.33 3.28 -10.53
CA GLY A 166 -6.64 4.67 -10.13
C GLY A 166 -8.05 4.84 -9.53
N PHE A 167 -8.81 3.75 -9.41
CA PHE A 167 -10.20 3.67 -8.99
C PHE A 167 -10.32 2.66 -7.85
N ARG A 168 -11.27 2.92 -6.94
CA ARG A 168 -11.66 1.95 -5.91
C ARG A 168 -12.48 0.86 -6.59
N VAL A 169 -11.86 -0.22 -7.04
CA VAL A 169 -12.62 -1.45 -7.24
C VAL A 169 -12.87 -2.01 -5.85
N VAL A 170 -14.02 -1.65 -5.28
CA VAL A 170 -14.54 -2.08 -3.97
C VAL A 170 -14.92 -3.57 -3.99
N LEU A 171 -14.13 -4.40 -4.65
CA LEU A 171 -14.42 -5.82 -4.84
C LEU A 171 -13.23 -6.69 -4.51
N TRP A 172 -12.00 -6.17 -4.49
CA TRP A 172 -10.85 -7.02 -4.19
C TRP A 172 -10.85 -7.56 -2.75
N PRO A 173 -11.15 -6.76 -1.70
CA PRO A 173 -11.39 -7.29 -0.36
C PRO A 173 -12.52 -8.34 -0.31
N GLU A 174 -13.62 -8.09 -1.03
CA GLU A 174 -14.79 -8.97 -1.09
C GLU A 174 -14.49 -10.29 -1.80
N ILE A 175 -13.73 -10.25 -2.91
CA ILE A 175 -13.21 -11.42 -3.61
C ILE A 175 -12.34 -12.25 -2.68
N LEU A 176 -11.46 -11.59 -1.91
CA LEU A 176 -10.64 -12.23 -0.90
C LEU A 176 -11.44 -12.67 0.33
N GLY A 177 -12.75 -12.41 0.42
CA GLY A 177 -13.59 -12.78 1.56
C GLY A 177 -13.22 -12.07 2.87
N ILE A 178 -12.63 -10.88 2.76
CA ILE A 178 -12.27 -10.04 3.90
C ILE A 178 -13.47 -9.16 4.21
N ASN A 179 -14.24 -9.52 5.25
CA ASN A 179 -15.39 -8.74 5.66
C ASN A 179 -14.94 -7.37 6.17
N ASN A 180 -15.58 -6.29 5.69
CA ASN A 180 -15.34 -4.88 6.06
C ASN A 180 -15.12 -4.70 7.57
N PHE A 181 -13.85 -4.74 8.00
CA PHE A 181 -13.50 -4.37 9.35
C PHE A 181 -13.69 -2.86 9.46
N ARG A 182 -14.40 -2.38 10.49
CA ARG A 182 -14.44 -0.95 10.76
C ARG A 182 -12.99 -0.45 10.86
N ARG A 183 -12.69 0.67 10.19
CA ARG A 183 -11.43 1.41 10.29
C ARG A 183 -11.23 1.91 11.71
N ASP A 184 -10.91 1.02 12.63
CA ASP A 184 -10.29 1.37 13.90
C ASP A 184 -8.85 1.81 13.62
N THR A 185 -8.36 2.72 14.47
CA THR A 185 -7.16 3.58 14.40
C THR A 185 -5.80 2.88 14.30
N ASP A 186 -5.74 1.61 13.89
CA ASP A 186 -4.47 0.90 13.80
C ASP A 186 -3.71 1.27 12.53
N LEU A 187 -2.40 1.42 12.69
CA LEU A 187 -1.51 1.96 11.68
C LEU A 187 -0.96 0.84 10.79
N ILE A 188 -0.95 1.10 9.49
CA ILE A 188 -0.22 0.31 8.50
C ILE A 188 1.14 0.95 8.27
N TYR A 189 2.18 0.15 8.48
CA TYR A 189 3.55 0.56 8.28
C TYR A 189 4.06 0.03 6.93
N PHE A 190 4.94 0.79 6.29
CA PHE A 190 5.63 0.46 5.05
C PHE A 190 7.13 0.26 5.33
N PHE A 191 7.74 -0.70 4.63
CA PHE A 191 9.14 -1.07 4.81
C PHE A 191 9.81 -1.45 3.50
N PRO A 192 11.14 -1.32 3.41
CA PRO A 192 11.93 -2.02 2.41
C PRO A 192 11.63 -3.52 2.42
N ALA A 193 11.58 -4.15 1.25
CA ALA A 193 11.28 -5.57 1.13
C ALA A 193 12.31 -6.47 1.81
N ASP A 194 13.54 -5.98 1.98
CA ASP A 194 14.67 -6.65 2.65
C ASP A 194 14.75 -6.37 4.16
N ARG A 195 13.92 -5.46 4.69
CA ARG A 195 13.99 -5.02 6.08
C ARG A 195 12.71 -5.38 6.83
N ILE A 196 12.68 -6.62 7.32
CA ILE A 196 11.54 -7.18 8.03
C ILE A 196 11.63 -6.83 9.53
N PRO A 197 10.59 -6.23 10.14
CA PRO A 197 10.53 -6.03 11.60
C PRO A 197 10.41 -7.36 12.35
N SER A 198 10.46 -7.32 13.69
CA SER A 198 10.46 -8.51 14.56
C SER A 198 9.39 -9.56 14.22
N THR A 199 9.61 -10.82 14.63
CA THR A 199 8.81 -12.00 14.25
C THR A 199 7.33 -11.99 14.65
N SER A 200 6.87 -11.01 15.44
CA SER A 200 5.46 -10.88 15.86
C SER A 200 4.60 -10.07 14.88
N TRP A 201 5.19 -9.49 13.84
CA TRP A 201 4.46 -8.68 12.87
C TRP A 201 3.78 -9.56 11.84
N SER A 202 2.53 -9.21 11.52
CA SER A 202 1.93 -9.67 10.28
C SER A 202 2.49 -8.82 9.15
N LEU A 203 2.85 -9.44 8.02
CA LEU A 203 3.57 -8.79 6.92
C LEU A 203 3.03 -9.25 5.58
N ALA A 204 3.06 -8.35 4.60
CA ALA A 204 2.72 -8.67 3.23
C ALA A 204 3.65 -7.93 2.27
N THR A 205 4.18 -8.65 1.28
CA THR A 205 4.99 -8.05 0.22
C THR A 205 4.11 -7.64 -0.95
N ILE A 206 4.23 -6.38 -1.33
CA ILE A 206 3.55 -5.79 -2.49
C ILE A 206 4.54 -5.68 -3.64
N THR A 207 4.15 -6.23 -4.80
CA THR A 207 4.90 -6.06 -6.05
C THR A 207 3.98 -5.59 -7.16
N PRO A 208 4.47 -4.76 -8.10
CA PRO A 208 3.70 -4.36 -9.28
C PRO A 208 3.29 -5.56 -10.13
N LYS A 209 4.04 -6.66 -10.12
CA LYS A 209 3.72 -7.85 -10.94
C LYS A 209 2.42 -8.50 -10.47
N THR A 210 2.27 -8.71 -9.16
CA THR A 210 1.04 -9.33 -8.62
C THR A 210 -0.15 -8.41 -8.79
N ALA A 211 0.01 -7.13 -8.42
CA ALA A 211 -1.04 -6.13 -8.60
C ALA A 211 -1.46 -5.99 -10.07
N ARG A 212 -0.54 -6.12 -11.04
CA ARG A 212 -0.86 -6.10 -12.49
C ARG A 212 -1.74 -7.26 -12.86
N LYS A 213 -1.35 -8.45 -12.40
CA LYS A 213 -2.06 -9.69 -12.71
C LYS A 213 -3.49 -9.63 -12.17
N VAL A 214 -3.67 -9.13 -10.94
CA VAL A 214 -4.99 -8.85 -10.36
C VAL A 214 -5.76 -7.90 -11.26
N ALA A 215 -5.23 -6.70 -11.52
CA ALA A 215 -5.93 -5.69 -12.30
C ALA A 215 -6.29 -6.15 -13.72
N MET A 216 -5.42 -6.89 -14.40
CA MET A 216 -5.67 -7.44 -15.74
C MET A 216 -6.78 -8.48 -15.74
N LEU A 217 -6.74 -9.44 -14.81
CA LEU A 217 -7.76 -10.49 -14.68
C LEU A 217 -9.12 -9.91 -14.29
N LEU A 218 -9.11 -8.95 -13.36
CA LEU A 218 -10.32 -8.23 -12.99
C LEU A 218 -10.87 -7.44 -14.19
N SER A 219 -10.05 -6.64 -14.88
CA SER A 219 -10.53 -5.86 -16.04
C SER A 219 -11.04 -6.73 -17.19
N SER A 220 -10.44 -7.91 -17.42
CA SER A 220 -10.89 -8.81 -18.47
C SER A 220 -12.24 -9.47 -18.15
N LEU A 221 -12.59 -9.59 -16.86
CA LEU A 221 -13.87 -10.11 -16.39
C LEU A 221 -14.92 -8.99 -16.21
N TYR A 222 -14.51 -7.80 -15.79
CA TYR A 222 -15.35 -6.63 -15.46
C TYR A 222 -15.76 -5.76 -16.64
N SER A 223 -15.75 -6.28 -17.87
CA SER A 223 -16.32 -5.57 -19.02
C SER A 223 -17.86 -5.47 -18.98
N PHE A 224 -18.48 -5.82 -17.85
CA PHE A 224 -19.93 -5.99 -17.69
C PHE A 224 -20.43 -5.30 -16.41
N SER A 225 -21.73 -5.02 -16.39
CA SER A 225 -22.45 -4.35 -15.31
C SER A 225 -22.14 -4.88 -13.90
N LEU A 226 -22.36 -4.05 -12.86
CA LEU A 226 -22.28 -4.38 -11.42
C LEU A 226 -22.90 -5.73 -11.01
N VAL A 227 -23.87 -6.26 -11.77
CA VAL A 227 -24.48 -7.57 -11.53
C VAL A 227 -23.51 -8.72 -11.78
N LEU A 228 -22.64 -8.61 -12.79
CA LEU A 228 -21.64 -9.65 -13.10
C LEU A 228 -20.59 -9.77 -12.00
N ASP A 229 -20.29 -8.66 -11.32
CA ASP A 229 -19.32 -8.59 -10.24
C ASP A 229 -19.68 -9.50 -9.06
N VAL A 230 -20.96 -9.51 -8.70
CA VAL A 230 -21.49 -10.36 -7.63
C VAL A 230 -21.40 -11.84 -8.02
N TYR A 231 -21.63 -12.18 -9.28
CA TYR A 231 -21.52 -13.56 -9.76
C TYR A 231 -20.06 -14.04 -9.81
N VAL A 232 -19.10 -13.18 -10.18
CA VAL A 232 -17.67 -13.53 -10.13
C VAL A 232 -17.23 -13.80 -8.70
N ILE A 233 -17.64 -12.96 -7.73
CA ILE A 233 -17.36 -13.21 -6.30
C ILE A 233 -17.94 -14.55 -5.86
N LYS A 234 -19.21 -14.82 -6.21
CA LYS A 234 -19.87 -16.08 -5.89
C LYS A 234 -19.15 -17.28 -6.49
N ASP A 235 -18.72 -17.18 -7.74
CA ASP A 235 -17.96 -18.20 -8.44
C ASP A 235 -16.62 -18.50 -7.77
N ILE A 236 -15.93 -17.48 -7.27
CA ILE A 236 -14.67 -17.65 -6.53
C ILE A 236 -14.93 -18.31 -5.18
N HIS A 237 -15.95 -17.87 -4.44
CA HIS A 237 -16.23 -18.36 -3.08
C HIS A 237 -16.83 -19.78 -3.06
N SER A 238 -17.65 -20.11 -4.06
CA SER A 238 -18.38 -21.38 -4.18
C SER A 238 -17.72 -22.35 -5.15
N ASP A 239 -16.59 -21.96 -5.73
CA ASP A 239 -15.89 -22.68 -6.78
C ASP A 239 -16.76 -23.06 -8.00
N THR A 240 -17.60 -22.12 -8.45
CA THR A 240 -18.47 -22.28 -9.64
C THR A 240 -17.97 -21.47 -10.83
N TYR A 241 -18.64 -21.58 -11.99
CA TYR A 241 -18.29 -20.88 -13.24
C TYR A 241 -19.53 -20.25 -13.89
N GLU A 242 -20.56 -19.96 -13.10
CA GLU A 242 -21.85 -19.49 -13.63
C GLU A 242 -21.73 -18.11 -14.27
N SER A 243 -20.85 -17.24 -13.77
CA SER A 243 -20.62 -15.90 -14.32
C SER A 243 -20.08 -15.91 -15.75
N VAL A 244 -19.36 -16.98 -16.13
CA VAL A 244 -18.74 -17.14 -17.45
C VAL A 244 -19.42 -18.23 -18.29
N ARG A 245 -20.55 -18.78 -17.83
CA ARG A 245 -21.26 -19.86 -18.53
C ARG A 245 -21.64 -19.50 -19.98
N HIS A 246 -21.98 -18.23 -20.21
CA HIS A 246 -22.31 -17.71 -21.54
C HIS A 246 -21.10 -17.10 -22.28
N TYR A 247 -19.92 -17.13 -21.67
CA TYR A 247 -18.68 -16.54 -22.14
C TYR A 247 -17.53 -17.54 -21.94
N PRO A 248 -17.55 -18.70 -22.64
CA PRO A 248 -16.58 -19.77 -22.42
C PRO A 248 -15.13 -19.29 -22.58
N GLU A 249 -14.90 -18.28 -23.41
CA GLU A 249 -13.59 -17.64 -23.59
C GLU A 249 -13.03 -16.99 -22.32
N LYS A 250 -13.87 -16.70 -21.31
CA LYS A 250 -13.48 -16.09 -20.02
C LYS A 250 -13.17 -17.11 -18.91
N THR A 251 -13.37 -18.40 -19.19
CA THR A 251 -13.18 -19.48 -18.21
C THR A 251 -11.74 -19.54 -17.71
N ALA A 252 -10.77 -19.33 -18.61
CA ALA A 252 -9.35 -19.35 -18.27
C ALA A 252 -8.96 -18.20 -17.33
N GLU A 253 -9.49 -17.00 -17.55
CA GLU A 253 -9.25 -15.83 -16.70
C GLU A 253 -9.90 -16.00 -15.33
N LEU A 254 -11.14 -16.51 -15.25
CA LEU A 254 -11.78 -16.81 -13.97
C LEU A 254 -10.99 -17.87 -13.18
N TYR A 255 -10.51 -18.91 -13.85
CA TYR A 255 -9.65 -19.92 -13.22
C TYR A 255 -8.34 -19.32 -12.72
N ALA A 256 -7.67 -18.50 -13.53
CA ALA A 256 -6.44 -17.82 -13.13
C ALA A 256 -6.66 -16.86 -11.95
N LEU A 257 -7.82 -16.20 -11.89
CA LEU A 257 -8.22 -15.37 -10.76
C LEU A 257 -8.45 -16.20 -9.50
N LYS A 258 -9.18 -17.33 -9.59
CA LYS A 258 -9.36 -18.27 -8.48
C LYS A 258 -8.03 -18.75 -7.91
N GLN A 259 -7.08 -19.15 -8.77
CA GLN A 259 -5.74 -19.56 -8.34
C GLN A 259 -4.99 -18.44 -7.61
N LEU A 260 -5.08 -17.21 -8.13
CA LEU A 260 -4.45 -16.05 -7.49
C LEU A 260 -5.07 -15.78 -6.12
N VAL A 261 -6.40 -15.82 -6.02
CA VAL A 261 -7.14 -15.65 -4.77
C VAL A 261 -6.78 -16.74 -3.76
N ALA A 262 -6.69 -18.00 -4.19
CA ALA A 262 -6.29 -19.11 -3.33
C ALA A 262 -4.87 -18.89 -2.77
N GLY A 263 -3.90 -18.56 -3.63
CA GLY A 263 -2.52 -18.28 -3.20
C GLY A 263 -2.43 -17.09 -2.25
N ARG A 264 -3.18 -16.01 -2.51
CA ARG A 264 -3.27 -14.88 -1.58
C ARG A 264 -3.90 -15.31 -0.26
N ARG A 265 -5.03 -16.01 -0.25
CA ARG A 265 -5.66 -16.49 1.00
C ARG A 265 -4.72 -17.37 1.82
N GLU A 266 -3.92 -18.22 1.19
CA GLU A 266 -2.90 -19.03 1.84
C GLU A 266 -1.81 -18.17 2.49
N GLU A 267 -1.24 -17.22 1.75
CA GLU A 267 -0.28 -16.24 2.31
C GLU A 267 -0.88 -15.46 3.48
N MET A 268 -2.19 -15.27 3.46
CA MET A 268 -2.95 -14.57 4.49
C MET A 268 -3.27 -15.41 5.73
N GLY A 269 -3.02 -16.72 5.69
CA GLY A 269 -3.48 -17.67 6.70
C GLY A 269 -5.02 -17.76 6.77
N LEU A 270 -5.72 -17.37 5.70
CA LEU A 270 -7.17 -17.48 5.61
C LEU A 270 -7.56 -18.89 5.20
N VAL A 271 -8.69 -19.36 5.73
CA VAL A 271 -9.24 -20.67 5.38
C VAL A 271 -9.45 -20.75 3.87
N PRO A 272 -8.98 -21.78 3.14
CA PRO A 272 -9.26 -21.91 1.72
C PRO A 272 -10.77 -21.87 1.44
N PHE A 273 -11.16 -21.34 0.29
CA PHE A 273 -12.53 -21.58 -0.18
C PHE A 273 -12.71 -23.08 -0.44
N SER A 274 -13.94 -23.56 -0.36
CA SER A 274 -14.29 -24.95 -0.64
C SER A 274 -14.04 -25.26 -2.12
N CYS A 275 -12.81 -25.64 -2.49
CA CYS A 275 -12.49 -25.97 -3.87
C CYS A 275 -12.78 -27.45 -4.14
N THR A 276 -13.60 -27.70 -5.16
CA THR A 276 -13.68 -29.00 -5.82
C THR A 276 -12.70 -28.99 -6.99
N PRO A 277 -11.78 -29.97 -7.12
CA PRO A 277 -10.80 -29.95 -8.20
C PRO A 277 -11.48 -29.86 -9.57
N PHE A 278 -11.18 -28.80 -10.31
CA PHE A 278 -11.64 -28.59 -11.69
C PHE A 278 -10.97 -29.62 -12.60
N ASN A 279 -11.78 -30.41 -13.31
CA ASN A 279 -11.31 -31.26 -14.39
C ASN A 279 -11.59 -30.55 -15.73
N PRO A 280 -10.56 -29.99 -16.41
CA PRO A 280 -10.73 -29.28 -17.67
C PRO A 280 -11.33 -30.15 -18.78
N ASP A 281 -11.28 -31.48 -18.63
CA ASP A 281 -11.76 -32.44 -19.61
C ASP A 281 -13.23 -32.85 -19.41
N GLY A 282 -13.94 -32.25 -18.45
CA GLY A 282 -15.35 -32.54 -18.18
C GLY A 282 -15.62 -33.95 -17.63
N SER A 283 -14.59 -34.70 -17.26
CA SER A 283 -14.73 -36.02 -16.63
C SER A 283 -14.85 -35.86 -15.12
N SER A 284 -16.02 -36.18 -14.56
CA SER A 284 -16.20 -36.24 -13.12
C SER A 284 -15.29 -37.32 -12.53
N VAL A 285 -14.29 -36.94 -11.73
CA VAL A 285 -13.55 -37.89 -10.89
C VAL A 285 -14.40 -38.13 -9.65
N SER A 286 -15.11 -39.25 -9.63
CA SER A 286 -15.75 -39.78 -8.44
C SER A 286 -14.67 -40.07 -7.40
N ILE A 287 -14.52 -39.22 -6.38
CA ILE A 287 -13.67 -39.53 -5.23
C ILE A 287 -14.37 -40.67 -4.49
N GLY A 288 -13.87 -41.88 -4.70
CA GLY A 288 -14.27 -43.05 -3.93
C GLY A 288 -14.05 -42.79 -2.44
N SER A 289 -15.08 -43.08 -1.66
CA SER A 289 -15.10 -42.95 -0.21
C SER A 289 -13.91 -43.68 0.42
N VAL A 290 -13.05 -42.95 1.13
CA VAL A 290 -11.98 -43.53 1.94
C VAL A 290 -12.63 -44.21 3.16
N PRO A 291 -12.33 -45.49 3.46
CA PRO A 291 -12.83 -46.13 4.67
C PRO A 291 -12.18 -45.52 5.91
N GLY A 292 -12.99 -45.22 6.93
CA GLY A 292 -12.52 -44.65 8.19
C GLY A 292 -11.53 -45.55 8.94
N PRO A 293 -10.61 -44.98 9.75
CA PRO A 293 -9.72 -45.76 10.57
C PRO A 293 -10.43 -46.26 11.82
N SER A 294 -10.32 -47.57 12.02
CA SER A 294 -10.69 -48.31 13.22
C SER A 294 -9.88 -47.87 14.44
N GLU A 295 -10.51 -47.96 15.60
CA GLU A 295 -10.04 -47.58 16.93
C GLU A 295 -8.78 -48.33 17.43
N SER A 296 -7.95 -47.56 18.18
CA SER A 296 -7.19 -47.91 19.42
C SER A 296 -5.95 -48.84 19.33
N PRO A 297 -4.95 -48.75 20.26
CA PRO A 297 -5.03 -48.21 21.63
C PRO A 297 -3.87 -47.33 22.15
N SER A 298 -4.19 -46.68 23.28
CA SER A 298 -3.36 -46.09 24.34
C SER A 298 -1.85 -46.43 24.40
N THR A 299 -1.01 -45.40 24.53
CA THR A 299 0.17 -45.48 25.41
C THR A 299 0.51 -44.09 25.99
N SER A 300 0.49 -44.03 27.32
CA SER A 300 0.97 -42.96 28.18
C SER A 300 2.47 -42.72 27.96
N ARG A 301 2.90 -41.45 27.82
CA ARG A 301 4.27 -41.04 28.18
C ARG A 301 4.30 -39.62 28.78
N THR A 302 4.89 -39.64 29.97
CA THR A 302 5.19 -38.62 30.96
C THR A 302 6.05 -37.46 30.44
N CYS A 303 5.74 -36.24 30.88
CA CYS A 303 6.61 -35.08 30.79
C CYS A 303 7.71 -35.14 31.87
N HIS A 304 8.96 -34.89 31.48
CA HIS A 304 9.99 -34.35 32.36
C HIS A 304 10.62 -33.14 31.67
N VAL A 305 10.49 -31.99 32.33
CA VAL A 305 11.19 -30.75 32.02
C VAL A 305 12.46 -30.72 32.88
N MET A 306 13.58 -30.40 32.26
CA MET A 306 14.75 -29.78 32.88
C MET A 306 14.90 -28.39 32.28
#